data_AF-A0A351YAK6-F1
#
_entry.id   AF-A0A351YAK6-F1
#
_cell.length_a   1.000
_cell.length_b   1.000
_cell.length_c   1.000
_cell.angle_alpha   90.00
_cell.angle_beta   90.00
_cell.angle_gamma   90.00
#
_symmetry.space_group_name_H-M   'P 1'
#
loop_
_entity.id
_entity.type
_entity.pdbx_description
1 polymer ?
#
loop_
_entity_poly.entity_id
_entity_poly.type
_entity_poly.pdbx_seq_one_letter_code
_entity_poly.pdbx_strand_id
1 'polypeptide(L)' 'MDLERFIGVTPDFPKKGISFKDISPLLRNPEAFHYCIQELKKLAEEFKPTVIVGAESRGFL' A
#
# COMPACT_ATOMS: atom_id res chain seq x y z
N MET A 1 3.71 -2.70 13.37
CA MET A 1 3.08 -1.36 13.38
C MET A 1 1.64 -1.52 12.90
N ASP A 2 0.70 -0.80 13.49
CA ASP A 2 -0.68 -0.78 13.00
C ASP A 2 -0.79 0.18 11.80
N LEU A 3 -0.73 -0.40 10.58
CA LEU A 3 -0.77 0.36 9.33
C LEU A 3 -2.16 0.85 8.97
N GLU A 4 -3.23 0.25 9.51
CA GLU A 4 -4.62 0.63 9.17
C GLU A 4 -4.92 2.09 9.56
N ARG A 5 -4.23 2.60 10.59
CA ARG A 5 -4.30 4.00 11.03
C ARG A 5 -3.83 5.00 9.98
N PHE A 6 -3.09 4.55 8.96
CA PHE A 6 -2.62 5.38 7.85
C PHE A 6 -3.43 5.21 6.57
N ILE A 7 -4.56 4.48 6.64
CA ILE A 7 -5.45 4.26 5.49
C ILE A 7 -6.69 5.14 5.63
N GLY A 8 -6.82 6.10 4.72
CA GLY A 8 -8.04 6.89 4.59
C GLY A 8 -9.15 6.06 3.96
N VAL A 9 -10.41 6.30 4.37
CA VAL A 9 -11.57 5.66 3.76
C VAL A 9 -12.55 6.72 3.29
N THR A 10 -12.79 6.77 1.98
CA THR A 10 -13.78 7.65 1.36
C THR A 10 -14.93 6.81 0.83
N PRO A 11 -16.12 6.86 1.44
CA PRO A 11 -17.28 6.14 0.94
C PRO A 11 -17.78 6.75 -0.38
N ASP A 12 -18.41 5.91 -1.19
CA ASP A 12 -19.07 6.27 -2.45
C ASP A 12 -18.17 6.94 -3.51
N PHE A 13 -16.86 6.66 -3.49
CA PHE A 13 -15.91 7.18 -4.46
C PHE A 13 -15.22 6.07 -5.27
N PRO A 14 -15.03 6.21 -6.60
CA PRO A 14 -15.50 7.31 -7.46
C PRO A 14 -16.99 7.19 -7.83
N LYS A 15 -17.67 6.12 -7.38
CA LYS A 15 -19.08 5.84 -7.63
C LYS A 15 -19.71 5.28 -6.36
N LYS A 16 -21.03 5.44 -6.24
CA LYS A 16 -21.83 4.91 -5.14
C LYS A 16 -21.60 3.40 -4.95
N GLY A 17 -21.48 2.98 -3.69
CA GLY A 17 -21.23 1.60 -3.28
C GLY A 17 -19.75 1.23 -3.16
N ILE A 18 -18.82 2.13 -3.50
CA ILE A 18 -17.37 1.87 -3.42
C ILE A 18 -16.80 2.50 -2.15
N SER A 19 -16.11 1.72 -1.33
CA SER A 19 -15.28 2.23 -0.22
C SER A 19 -13.85 2.44 -0.71
N PHE A 20 -13.52 3.64 -1.19
CA PHE A 20 -12.17 3.95 -1.65
C PHE A 20 -11.19 3.95 -0.48
N LYS A 21 -10.08 3.21 -0.63
CA LYS A 21 -8.98 3.17 0.33
C LYS A 21 -7.86 4.07 -0.17
N ASP A 22 -7.62 5.16 0.55
CA ASP A 22 -6.54 6.10 0.26
C ASP A 22 -5.30 5.73 1.08
N ILE A 23 -4.25 5.26 0.39
CA ILE A 23 -2.95 4.93 0.98
C ILE A 23 -2.01 6.14 1.06
N SER A 24 -2.41 7.31 0.55
CA SER A 24 -1.57 8.52 0.53
C SER A 24 -1.06 8.96 1.91
N PRO A 25 -1.78 8.77 3.03
CA PRO A 25 -1.23 9.09 4.36
C PRO A 25 -0.10 8.13 4.77
N LEU A 26 -0.21 6.84 4.41
CA LEU A 26 0.85 5.85 4.62
C LEU A 26 2.10 6.21 3.81
N LEU A 27 1.93 6.49 2.52
CA LEU A 27 3.05 6.84 1.62
C LEU A 27 3.77 8.14 2.04
N ARG A 28 3.05 9.08 2.66
CA ARG A 28 3.62 10.34 3.18
C ARG A 28 4.30 10.20 4.53
N ASN A 29 4.06 9.12 5.27
CA ASN A 29 4.71 8.88 6.54
C ASN A 29 5.97 8.01 6.33
N PRO A 30 7.19 8.54 6.55
CA PRO A 30 8.41 7.82 6.21
C PRO A 30 8.61 6.54 7.03
N GLU A 31 8.18 6.55 8.30
CA GLU A 31 8.31 5.38 9.19
C GLU A 31 7.34 4.27 8.79
N ALA A 32 6.07 4.61 8.54
CA ALA A 32 5.04 3.67 8.11
C ALA A 32 5.33 3.10 6.72
N PHE A 33 5.79 3.94 5.79
CA PHE A 33 6.17 3.50 4.46
C PHE A 33 7.37 2.54 4.51
N HIS A 34 8.43 2.90 5.25
CA HIS A 34 9.58 2.01 5.43
C HIS A 34 9.18 0.68 6.06
N TYR A 35 8.36 0.71 7.11
CA TYR A 35 7.85 -0.49 7.76
C TYR A 35 7.06 -1.37 6.77
N CYS A 36 6.14 -0.79 5.99
CA CYS A 36 5.35 -1.50 4.98
C CYS A 36 6.24 -2.21 3.95
N ILE A 37 7.25 -1.52 3.42
CA ILE A 37 8.20 -2.09 2.45
C ILE A 37 9.01 -3.24 3.08
N GLN A 38 9.43 -3.13 4.34
CA GLN A 38 10.13 -4.23 5.02
C GLN A 38 9.24 -5.46 5.18
N GLU A 39 7.96 -5.29 5.50
CA GLU A 39 7.02 -6.41 5.59
C GLU A 39 6.76 -7.04 4.22
N LEU A 40 6.57 -6.25 3.16
CA LEU A 40 6.45 -6.75 1.79
C LEU A 40 7.71 -7.51 1.34
N LYS A 41 8.89 -6.99 1.67
CA LYS A 41 10.18 -7.65 1.39
C LYS A 41 10.25 -9.02 2.06
N LYS A 42 9.93 -9.12 3.36
CA LYS A 42 9.93 -10.40 4.09
C LYS A 42 9.00 -11.42 3.45
N LEU A 43 7.81 -10.99 3.01
CA LEU A 43 6.88 -11.86 2.31
C LEU A 43 7.43 -12.31 0.95
N ALA A 44 8.06 -11.40 0.20
CA ALA A 44 8.61 -11.70 -1.11
C ALA A 44 9.88 -12.56 -1.06
N GLU A 45 10.65 -12.51 0.03
CA GLU A 45 11.94 -13.23 0.18
C GLU A 45 11.80 -14.74 -0.03
N GLU A 46 10.69 -15.35 0.39
CA GLU A 46 10.42 -16.79 0.18
C GLU A 46 10.41 -17.17 -1.31
N PHE A 47 9.95 -16.26 -2.17
CA PHE A 47 9.78 -16.50 -3.59
C PHE A 47 11.05 -16.27 -4.41
N LYS A 48 12.11 -15.71 -3.78
CA LYS A 48 13.39 -15.36 -4.42
C LYS A 48 13.20 -14.66 -5.78
N PRO A 49 12.39 -13.59 -5.84
CA PRO A 49 12.03 -12.98 -7.10
C PRO A 49 13.27 -12.36 -7.77
N THR A 50 13.38 -12.56 -9.09
CA THR A 50 14.36 -11.86 -9.93
C THR A 50 13.78 -10.58 -10.53
N VAL A 51 12.46 -10.43 -10.50
CA VAL A 51 11.71 -9.30 -11.05
C VAL A 51 10.53 -8.98 -10.12
N ILE A 52 10.29 -7.69 -9.89
CA ILE A 52 9.08 -7.17 -9.25
C ILE A 52 8.29 -6.40 -10.31
N VAL A 53 7.00 -6.70 -10.45
CA VAL A 53 6.12 -6.07 -11.44
C VAL A 53 5.05 -5.26 -10.69
N GLY A 54 5.00 -3.95 -10.93
CA GLY A 54 3.94 -3.07 -10.45
C GLY A 54 2.83 -2.96 -11.49
N ALA A 55 1.59 -3.23 -11.10
CA ALA A 55 0.43 -3.04 -11.97
C ALA A 55 -0.07 -1.58 -11.92
N GLU A 56 -0.10 -0.92 -13.08
CA GLU A 56 -0.55 0.47 -13.25
C GLU A 56 0.23 1.49 -12.38
N SER A 57 -0.21 2.76 -12.39
CA SER A 57 0.47 3.87 -11.72
C SER A 57 0.57 3.73 -10.21
N ARG A 58 -0.44 3.13 -9.56
CA ARG A 58 -0.46 2.96 -8.11
C ARG A 58 0.48 1.87 -7.63
N GLY A 59 0.81 0.89 -8.48
CA GLY A 59 1.74 -0.17 -8.15
C GLY A 59 3.22 0.21 -8.33
N PHE A 60 3.51 1.45 -8.76
CA PHE A 60 4.89 1.94 -8.92
C PHE A 60 5.51 2.47 -7.62
N LEU A 61 4.68 2.75 -6.61
CA LEU A 61 5.09 3.29 -5.31
C LEU A 61 5.08 2.21 -4.23
#